data_AF-C7P8U7-F1
#
_entry.id   AF-C7P8U7-F1
#
_cell.length_a   1.000
_cell.length_b   1.000
_cell.length_c   1.000
_cell.angle_alpha   90.00
_cell.angle_beta   90.00
_cell.angle_gamma   90.00
#
_symmetry.space_group_name_H-M   'P 1'
#
loop_
_entity.id
_entity.type
_entity.pdbx_description
1 polymer ?
#
loop_
_entity_poly.entity_id
_entity_poly.type
_entity_poly.pdbx_seq_one_letter_code
_entity_poly.pdbx_strand_id
1 'polypeptide(L)'
;MADVNEITQHLPGFNCGACGYKRCDLFAEALLNKEVKLEDCPFLLRERFKENYEILKEILEVSGISKKEEKYVGVIDGYEAEFLLKPLPNECSCRETLLIMDKKELKVGDYIKYRPLGCPIPHFAKIIDEYHGLYTIHVMGPCHRITKEEIEYKDVGIAIVVAFEGIVEGKVPEVGKTVKFIPKHCMMQKVHSGVVVQVEGKRVYIEGIDLKVF
;
A
#
# COMPACT_ATOMS: atom_id res chain seq x y z
N MET A 1 20.92 -8.53 -0.27
CA MET A 1 20.42 -7.15 -0.18
C MET A 1 20.98 -6.61 1.11
N ALA A 2 21.68 -5.48 1.09
CA ALA A 2 22.21 -4.91 2.32
C ALA A 2 21.06 -4.57 3.27
N ASP A 3 21.16 -5.04 4.50
CA ASP A 3 20.23 -4.73 5.59
C ASP A 3 20.82 -3.63 6.47
N VAL A 4 19.97 -2.85 7.14
CA VAL A 4 20.38 -1.81 8.10
C VAL A 4 21.31 -2.40 9.17
N ASN A 5 21.08 -3.66 9.57
CA ASN A 5 21.95 -4.37 10.50
C ASN A 5 23.37 -4.58 9.97
N GLU A 6 23.54 -4.91 8.69
CA GLU A 6 24.83 -5.14 8.05
C GLU A 6 25.65 -3.83 8.01
N ILE A 7 25.03 -2.73 7.60
CA ILE A 7 25.66 -1.40 7.61
C ILE A 7 26.02 -0.98 9.04
N THR A 8 25.10 -1.20 10.00
CA THR A 8 25.30 -0.80 11.39
C THR A 8 26.49 -1.49 12.04
N GLN A 9 26.76 -2.76 11.70
CA GLN A 9 27.90 -3.53 12.23
C GLN A 9 29.26 -2.94 11.85
N HIS A 10 29.34 -2.26 10.70
CA HIS A 10 30.57 -1.63 10.23
C HIS A 10 30.69 -0.16 10.65
N LEU A 11 29.65 0.45 11.22
CA LEU A 11 29.74 1.81 11.77
C LEU A 11 30.50 1.84 13.11
N PRO A 12 31.05 3.01 13.52
CA PRO A 12 31.81 3.15 14.76
C PRO A 12 31.05 2.82 16.06
N GLY A 13 29.72 2.72 16.03
CA GLY A 13 28.89 2.29 17.16
C GLY A 13 28.78 3.27 18.34
N PHE A 14 29.34 4.47 18.27
CA PHE A 14 29.36 5.41 19.39
C PHE A 14 28.02 6.06 19.73
N ASN A 15 27.03 6.04 18.83
CA ASN A 15 25.74 6.71 19.00
C ASN A 15 25.87 8.18 19.46
N CYS A 16 26.90 8.87 18.95
CA CYS A 16 27.35 10.16 19.48
C CYS A 16 26.54 11.38 19.00
N GLY A 17 25.70 11.24 17.97
CA GLY A 17 24.93 12.36 17.41
C GLY A 17 25.70 13.30 16.46
N ALA A 18 27.01 13.13 16.27
CA ALA A 18 27.83 14.08 15.51
C ALA A 18 27.45 14.21 14.02
N CYS A 19 26.81 13.18 13.45
CA CYS A 19 26.29 13.15 12.08
C CYS A 19 24.84 13.65 11.97
N GLY A 20 24.23 14.14 13.06
CA GLY A 20 22.82 14.58 13.10
C GLY A 20 21.83 13.49 13.51
N TYR A 21 22.25 12.22 13.58
CA TYR A 21 21.40 11.09 13.97
C TYR A 21 21.72 10.60 15.38
N LYS A 22 20.68 10.42 16.21
CA LYS A 22 20.80 10.04 17.63
C LYS A 22 21.42 8.66 17.85
N ARG A 23 21.37 7.77 16.86
CA ARG A 23 21.89 6.41 16.92
C ARG A 23 22.48 6.00 15.57
N CYS A 24 23.45 5.09 15.59
CA CYS A 24 24.15 4.60 14.41
C CYS A 24 23.25 3.77 13.49
N ASP A 25 22.23 3.08 14.00
CA ASP A 25 21.23 2.37 13.19
C ASP A 25 20.37 3.35 12.36
N LEU A 26 19.99 4.49 12.93
CA LEU A 26 19.28 5.55 12.21
C LEU A 26 20.16 6.20 11.12
N PHE A 27 21.46 6.36 11.39
CA PHE A 27 22.41 6.81 10.38
C PHE A 27 22.63 5.77 9.28
N ALA A 28 22.65 4.48 9.63
CA ALA A 28 22.74 3.38 8.66
C ALA A 28 21.53 3.33 7.73
N GLU A 29 20.31 3.54 8.26
CA GLU A 29 19.09 3.66 7.46
C GLU A 29 19.16 4.86 6.49
N ALA A 30 19.62 6.02 6.97
CA ALA A 30 19.80 7.20 6.12
C ALA A 30 20.87 7.03 5.03
N LEU A 31 21.97 6.31 5.34
CA LEU A 31 23.00 5.92 4.36
C LEU A 31 22.42 5.00 3.28
N LEU A 32 21.62 4.01 3.68
CA LEU A 32 20.97 3.08 2.76
C LEU A 32 19.98 3.81 1.83
N ASN A 33 19.27 4.81 2.36
CA ASN A 33 18.34 5.66 1.61
C ASN A 33 19.01 6.76 0.79
N LYS A 34 20.35 6.87 0.83
CA LYS A 34 21.16 7.91 0.15
C LYS A 34 20.79 9.35 0.55
N GLU A 35 20.24 9.54 1.74
CA GLU A 35 19.94 10.87 2.30
C GLU A 35 21.22 11.56 2.81
N VAL A 36 22.21 10.75 3.19
CA VAL A 36 23.51 11.18 3.73
C VAL A 36 24.65 10.37 3.11
N LYS A 37 25.88 10.80 3.34
CA LYS A 37 27.10 10.16 2.86
C LYS A 37 27.93 9.60 4.01
N LEU A 38 28.83 8.66 3.70
CA LEU A 38 29.76 8.10 4.69
C LEU A 38 30.63 9.19 5.34
N GLU A 39 30.96 10.24 4.60
CA GLU A 39 31.76 11.37 5.08
C GLU A 39 31.06 12.20 6.16
N ASP A 40 29.72 12.09 6.29
CA ASP A 40 28.96 12.79 7.33
C ASP A 40 29.22 12.22 8.74
N CYS A 41 29.86 11.04 8.84
CA CYS A 41 30.34 10.51 10.11
C CYS A 41 31.82 10.90 10.34
N PRO A 42 32.12 11.89 11.21
CA PRO A 42 33.50 12.34 11.43
C PRO A 42 34.38 11.27 12.09
N PHE A 43 33.78 10.27 12.75
CA PHE A 43 34.51 9.17 13.35
C PHE A 43 34.91 8.11 12.34
N LEU A 44 34.12 7.90 11.29
CA LEU A 44 34.38 6.90 10.26
C LEU A 44 35.61 7.28 9.40
N LEU A 45 35.92 8.57 9.29
CA LEU A 45 37.09 9.09 8.56
C LEU A 45 38.43 8.92 9.29
N ARG A 46 38.43 8.35 10.51
CA ARG A 46 39.67 8.12 11.27
C ARG A 46 40.37 6.86 10.78
N GLU A 47 41.71 6.84 10.82
CA GLU A 47 42.53 5.73 10.31
C GLU A 47 42.12 4.35 10.85
N ARG A 48 41.70 4.27 12.12
CA ARG A 48 41.25 3.01 12.74
C ARG A 48 39.98 2.38 12.13
N PHE A 49 39.23 3.13 11.32
CA PHE A 49 37.99 2.67 10.66
C PHE A 49 38.12 2.67 9.14
N LYS A 50 39.32 2.81 8.60
CA LYS A 50 39.57 2.85 7.15
C LYS A 50 39.09 1.59 6.43
N GLU A 51 39.33 0.42 7.02
CA GLU A 51 38.82 -0.86 6.50
C GLU A 51 37.29 -0.90 6.48
N ASN A 52 36.65 -0.44 7.57
CA ASN A 52 35.19 -0.36 7.65
C ASN A 52 34.61 0.61 6.60
N TYR A 53 35.30 1.72 6.33
CA TYR A 53 34.87 2.68 5.31
C TYR A 53 34.86 2.06 3.92
N GLU A 54 35.92 1.33 3.54
CA GLU A 54 35.97 0.65 2.23
C GLU A 54 34.89 -0.44 2.12
N ILE A 55 34.69 -1.25 3.17
CA ILE A 55 33.61 -2.25 3.20
C ILE A 55 32.25 -1.58 3.02
N LEU A 56 31.97 -0.51 3.76
CA LEU A 56 30.72 0.24 3.67
C LEU A 56 30.52 0.83 2.28
N LYS A 57 31.59 1.33 1.65
CA LYS A 57 31.54 1.87 0.29
C LYS A 57 31.18 0.79 -0.72
N GLU A 58 31.80 -0.39 -0.63
CA GLU A 58 31.46 -1.54 -1.48
C GLU A 58 30.00 -1.99 -1.27
N ILE A 59 29.55 -2.11 -0.01
CA ILE A 59 28.18 -2.47 0.33
C ILE A 59 27.19 -1.48 -0.29
N LEU A 60 27.47 -0.17 -0.19
CA LEU A 60 26.59 0.88 -0.73
C LEU A 60 26.65 0.99 -2.26
N GLU A 61 27.79 0.69 -2.89
CA GLU A 61 27.93 0.65 -4.36
C GLU A 61 27.17 -0.55 -4.96
N VAL A 62 27.28 -1.73 -4.34
CA VAL A 62 26.54 -2.95 -4.75
C VAL A 62 25.03 -2.80 -4.46
N SER A 63 24.69 -2.09 -3.39
CA SER A 63 23.30 -1.73 -3.05
C SER A 63 22.75 -0.57 -3.88
N GLY A 64 23.51 -0.11 -4.90
CA GLY A 64 23.15 0.98 -5.81
C GLY A 64 21.82 0.82 -6.56
N ILE A 65 21.18 -0.35 -6.53
CA ILE A 65 19.78 -0.55 -6.91
C ILE A 65 18.85 -0.30 -5.70
N SER A 66 19.05 0.80 -4.99
CA SER A 66 18.00 1.38 -4.17
C SER A 66 16.95 1.92 -5.17
N LYS A 67 15.90 1.14 -5.44
CA LYS A 67 14.69 1.69 -6.07
C LYS A 67 14.38 2.96 -5.29
N LYS A 68 14.34 4.12 -5.97
CA LYS A 68 13.63 5.30 -5.43
C LYS A 68 12.36 4.73 -4.79
N GLU A 69 12.12 4.98 -3.52
CA GLU A 69 10.81 4.68 -2.96
C GLU A 69 9.81 5.37 -3.89
N GLU A 70 9.12 4.57 -4.69
CA GLU A 70 8.11 5.09 -5.60
C GLU A 70 7.03 5.63 -4.70
N LYS A 71 7.04 6.94 -4.50
CA LYS A 71 5.95 7.62 -3.82
C LYS A 71 4.67 7.31 -4.57
N TYR A 72 3.74 6.66 -3.90
CA TYR A 72 2.43 6.38 -4.49
C TYR A 72 1.58 7.64 -4.34
N VAL A 73 1.49 8.44 -5.40
CA VAL A 73 0.73 9.69 -5.36
C VAL A 73 -0.59 9.51 -6.08
N GLY A 74 -1.70 9.88 -5.44
CA GLY A 74 -3.00 9.85 -6.06
C GLY A 74 -3.09 10.84 -7.21
N VAL A 75 -3.63 10.40 -8.36
CA VAL A 75 -3.66 11.23 -9.58
C VAL A 75 -4.62 12.40 -9.45
N ILE A 76 -5.75 12.18 -8.76
CA ILE A 76 -6.83 13.17 -8.67
C ILE A 76 -6.65 14.14 -7.51
N ASP A 77 -6.06 13.68 -6.40
CA ASP A 77 -5.99 14.43 -5.16
C ASP A 77 -4.57 14.86 -4.78
N GLY A 78 -3.54 14.29 -5.40
CA GLY A 78 -2.14 14.61 -5.13
C GLY A 78 -1.63 14.14 -3.77
N TYR A 79 -2.43 13.35 -3.03
CA TYR A 79 -2.01 12.86 -1.71
C TYR A 79 -1.03 11.69 -1.85
N GLU A 80 -0.08 11.60 -0.93
CA GLU A 80 0.81 10.44 -0.82
C GLU A 80 0.10 9.30 -0.08
N ALA A 81 0.14 8.12 -0.69
CA ALA A 81 -0.26 6.86 -0.12
C ALA A 81 0.97 6.09 0.37
N GLU A 82 0.78 5.33 1.43
CA GLU A 82 1.82 4.52 2.06
C GLU A 82 2.11 3.25 1.26
N PHE A 83 1.12 2.74 0.51
CA PHE A 83 1.26 1.56 -0.33
C PHE A 83 0.18 1.49 -1.42
N LEU A 84 0.43 0.63 -2.42
CA LEU A 84 -0.61 0.17 -3.35
C LEU A 84 -1.24 -1.11 -2.81
N LEU A 85 -2.56 -1.21 -2.90
CA LEU A 85 -3.28 -2.45 -2.63
C LEU A 85 -3.56 -3.17 -3.94
N LYS A 86 -3.00 -4.38 -4.08
CA LYS A 86 -3.20 -5.27 -5.23
C LYS A 86 -4.27 -6.33 -4.95
N PRO A 87 -4.89 -6.88 -5.99
CA PRO A 87 -5.74 -8.07 -5.84
C PRO A 87 -5.00 -9.23 -5.16
N LEU A 88 -5.77 -10.14 -4.57
CA LEU A 88 -5.24 -11.44 -4.19
C LEU A 88 -4.81 -12.23 -5.46
N PRO A 89 -3.96 -13.27 -5.31
CA PRO A 89 -3.54 -14.09 -6.44
C PRO A 89 -4.74 -14.64 -7.23
N ASN A 90 -4.68 -14.51 -8.56
CA ASN A 90 -5.72 -14.96 -9.50
C ASN A 90 -7.06 -14.22 -9.44
N GLU A 91 -7.13 -13.08 -8.74
CA GLU A 91 -8.33 -12.23 -8.71
C GLU A 91 -8.20 -11.01 -9.63
N CYS A 92 -9.32 -10.56 -10.20
CA CYS A 92 -9.32 -9.46 -11.18
C CYS A 92 -9.25 -8.06 -10.54
N SER A 93 -9.61 -7.94 -9.27
CA SER A 93 -9.58 -6.69 -8.51
C SER A 93 -9.36 -6.97 -7.03
N CYS A 94 -9.05 -5.93 -6.26
CA CYS A 94 -9.10 -6.05 -4.80
C CYS A 94 -10.54 -6.38 -4.41
N ARG A 95 -10.71 -7.16 -3.34
CA ARG A 95 -12.03 -7.42 -2.83
C ARG A 95 -12.52 -6.18 -2.12
N GLU A 96 -13.75 -5.77 -2.44
CA GLU A 96 -14.47 -4.71 -1.73
C GLU A 96 -15.61 -5.37 -0.98
N THR A 97 -15.76 -5.03 0.30
CA THR A 97 -16.96 -5.41 1.07
C THR A 97 -17.92 -4.24 1.05
N LEU A 98 -19.15 -4.48 0.61
CA LEU A 98 -20.18 -3.47 0.46
C LEU A 98 -21.29 -3.65 1.48
N LEU A 99 -21.72 -2.53 2.07
CA LEU A 99 -23.04 -2.40 2.67
C LEU A 99 -23.99 -1.85 1.60
N ILE A 100 -24.93 -2.68 1.16
CA ILE A 100 -25.94 -2.35 0.15
C ILE A 100 -27.26 -2.09 0.88
N MET A 101 -27.82 -0.89 0.70
CA MET A 101 -29.07 -0.49 1.37
C MET A 101 -30.32 -0.85 0.57
N ASP A 102 -30.17 -1.16 -0.72
CA ASP A 102 -31.27 -1.62 -1.56
C ASP A 102 -31.78 -2.98 -1.07
N LYS A 103 -33.10 -3.17 -1.06
CA LYS A 103 -33.76 -4.37 -0.50
C LYS A 103 -33.93 -5.50 -1.51
N LYS A 104 -33.43 -5.35 -2.74
CA LYS A 104 -33.45 -6.41 -3.75
C LYS A 104 -32.75 -7.66 -3.22
N GLU A 105 -33.26 -8.81 -3.62
CA GLU A 105 -32.59 -10.07 -3.36
C GLU A 105 -31.31 -10.17 -4.20
N LEU A 106 -30.19 -10.28 -3.49
CA LEU A 106 -28.85 -10.44 -4.05
C LEU A 106 -28.28 -11.77 -3.58
N LYS A 107 -27.55 -12.45 -4.46
CA LYS A 107 -26.87 -13.70 -4.17
C LYS A 107 -25.47 -13.71 -4.74
N VAL A 108 -24.62 -14.57 -4.19
CA VAL A 108 -23.30 -14.86 -4.77
C VAL A 108 -23.46 -15.27 -6.23
N GLY A 109 -22.64 -14.67 -7.09
CA GLY A 109 -22.67 -14.84 -8.54
C GLY A 109 -23.46 -13.76 -9.29
N ASP A 110 -24.31 -12.98 -8.61
CA ASP A 110 -25.02 -11.86 -9.25
C ASP A 110 -24.05 -10.77 -9.70
N TYR A 111 -24.41 -10.11 -10.80
CA TYR A 111 -23.74 -8.92 -11.28
C TYR A 111 -24.53 -7.69 -10.83
N ILE A 112 -23.83 -6.71 -10.25
CA ILE A 112 -24.43 -5.49 -9.71
C ILE A 112 -23.82 -4.25 -10.36
N LYS A 113 -24.66 -3.23 -10.49
CA LYS A 113 -24.26 -1.86 -10.79
C LYS A 113 -24.56 -1.01 -9.56
N TYR A 114 -23.56 -0.27 -9.10
CA TYR A 114 -23.69 0.59 -7.92
C TYR A 114 -22.85 1.85 -8.08
N ARG A 115 -23.09 2.84 -7.23
CA ARG A 115 -22.20 3.99 -7.04
C ARG A 115 -21.71 3.98 -5.60
N PRO A 116 -20.39 3.87 -5.35
CA PRO A 116 -19.86 4.03 -4.01
C PRO A 116 -20.23 5.41 -3.45
N LEU A 117 -20.65 5.48 -2.18
CA LEU A 117 -20.83 6.74 -1.48
C LEU A 117 -19.50 7.54 -1.52
N GLY A 118 -19.56 8.81 -1.93
CA GLY A 118 -18.37 9.66 -2.10
C GLY A 118 -17.61 9.51 -3.44
N CYS A 119 -17.84 8.45 -4.22
CA CYS A 119 -17.24 8.30 -5.56
C CYS A 119 -18.24 8.72 -6.66
N PRO A 120 -17.84 9.52 -7.65
CA PRO A 120 -18.73 9.93 -8.75
C PRO A 120 -18.88 8.84 -9.83
N ILE A 121 -18.04 7.80 -9.82
CA ILE A 121 -17.97 6.80 -10.89
C ILE A 121 -18.94 5.64 -10.61
N PRO A 122 -19.82 5.27 -11.57
CA PRO A 122 -20.57 4.02 -11.50
C PRO A 122 -19.65 2.81 -11.59
N HIS A 123 -19.81 1.87 -10.65
CA HIS A 123 -19.06 0.63 -10.57
C HIS A 123 -19.93 -0.54 -11.04
N PHE A 124 -19.27 -1.52 -11.63
CA PHE A 124 -19.86 -2.78 -12.09
C PHE A 124 -19.05 -3.91 -11.46
N ALA A 125 -19.73 -4.80 -10.77
CA ALA A 125 -19.08 -5.84 -9.98
C ALA A 125 -19.86 -7.15 -9.99
N LYS A 126 -19.15 -8.22 -9.65
CA LYS A 126 -19.73 -9.53 -9.36
C LYS A 126 -19.67 -9.80 -7.87
N ILE A 127 -20.77 -10.27 -7.28
CA ILE A 127 -20.79 -10.74 -5.90
C ILE A 127 -20.09 -12.08 -5.83
N ILE A 128 -19.08 -12.19 -4.96
CA ILE A 128 -18.30 -13.42 -4.78
C ILE A 128 -18.54 -14.08 -3.43
N ASP A 129 -19.02 -13.33 -2.44
CA ASP A 129 -19.35 -13.84 -1.12
C ASP A 129 -20.42 -12.96 -0.44
N GLU A 130 -21.09 -13.52 0.56
CA GLU A 130 -22.06 -12.83 1.40
C GLU A 130 -21.85 -13.23 2.87
N TYR A 131 -21.78 -12.24 3.75
CA TYR A 131 -21.58 -12.44 5.18
C TYR A 131 -22.39 -11.43 5.99
N HIS A 132 -23.46 -11.90 6.65
CA HIS A 132 -24.33 -11.12 7.53
C HIS A 132 -24.85 -9.80 6.92
N GLY A 133 -25.26 -9.84 5.66
CA GLY A 133 -25.80 -8.69 4.93
C GLY A 133 -24.74 -7.78 4.31
N LEU A 134 -23.46 -8.15 4.43
CA LEU A 134 -22.37 -7.53 3.67
C LEU A 134 -22.03 -8.40 2.46
N TYR A 135 -21.74 -7.75 1.34
CA TYR A 135 -21.43 -8.43 0.09
C TYR A 135 -19.98 -8.17 -0.28
N THR A 136 -19.19 -9.23 -0.41
CA THR A 136 -17.84 -9.12 -0.96
C THR A 136 -17.93 -9.23 -2.48
N ILE A 137 -17.28 -8.30 -3.18
CA ILE A 137 -17.38 -8.18 -4.62
C ILE A 137 -16.00 -8.13 -5.28
N HIS A 138 -15.98 -8.48 -6.57
CA HIS A 138 -14.91 -8.09 -7.49
C HIS A 138 -15.43 -7.03 -8.46
N VAL A 139 -14.80 -5.86 -8.46
CA VAL A 139 -15.04 -4.84 -9.48
C VAL A 139 -14.49 -5.34 -10.81
N MET A 140 -15.31 -5.30 -11.85
CA MET A 140 -14.95 -5.75 -13.21
C MET A 140 -14.94 -4.61 -14.22
N GLY A 141 -15.54 -3.46 -13.89
CA GLY A 141 -15.74 -2.37 -14.85
C GLY A 141 -16.83 -2.70 -15.89
N PRO A 142 -17.13 -1.80 -16.83
CA PRO A 142 -18.24 -1.95 -17.79
C PRO A 142 -17.90 -2.93 -18.93
N CYS A 143 -17.47 -4.16 -18.62
CA CYS A 143 -17.04 -5.17 -19.60
C CYS A 143 -18.07 -5.44 -20.69
N HIS A 144 -19.37 -5.42 -20.37
CA HIS A 144 -20.47 -5.58 -21.33
C HIS A 144 -20.41 -4.60 -22.51
N ARG A 145 -19.79 -3.42 -22.34
CA ARG A 145 -19.61 -2.43 -23.41
C ARG A 145 -18.48 -2.76 -24.37
N ILE A 146 -17.56 -3.64 -23.97
CA ILE A 146 -16.34 -3.99 -24.70
C ILE A 146 -16.49 -5.39 -25.32
N THR A 147 -16.95 -6.37 -24.55
CA THR A 147 -16.95 -7.79 -24.96
C THR A 147 -18.18 -8.19 -25.79
N LYS A 148 -19.21 -7.33 -25.87
CA LYS A 148 -20.54 -7.63 -26.43
C LYS A 148 -21.29 -8.78 -25.74
N GLU A 149 -20.80 -9.25 -24.59
CA GLU A 149 -21.53 -10.20 -23.76
C GLU A 149 -22.66 -9.47 -23.02
N GLU A 150 -23.88 -9.99 -23.14
CA GLU A 150 -25.03 -9.50 -22.38
C GLU A 150 -24.96 -10.02 -20.94
N ILE A 151 -24.34 -9.23 -20.07
CA ILE A 151 -24.39 -9.44 -18.63
C ILE A 151 -25.54 -8.58 -18.08
N GLU A 152 -26.51 -9.23 -17.42
CA GLU A 152 -27.58 -8.53 -16.72
C GLU A 152 -27.09 -8.02 -15.37
N TYR A 153 -27.08 -6.69 -15.19
CA TYR A 153 -26.69 -6.06 -13.93
C TYR A 153 -27.91 -5.63 -13.13
N LYS A 154 -27.96 -6.03 -11.86
CA LYS A 154 -28.90 -5.48 -10.87
C LYS A 154 -28.40 -4.11 -10.40
N ASP A 155 -29.12 -3.04 -10.73
CA ASP A 155 -28.80 -1.71 -10.21
C ASP A 155 -29.24 -1.61 -8.75
N VAL A 156 -28.28 -1.41 -7.83
CA VAL A 156 -28.51 -1.33 -6.38
C VAL A 156 -28.30 0.09 -5.84
N GLY A 157 -28.19 1.10 -6.72
CA GLY A 157 -28.08 2.50 -6.33
C GLY A 157 -26.77 2.82 -5.61
N ILE A 158 -26.86 3.46 -4.44
CA ILE A 158 -25.70 3.87 -3.64
C ILE A 158 -25.36 2.76 -2.64
N ALA A 159 -24.09 2.34 -2.63
CA ALA A 159 -23.55 1.42 -1.65
C ALA A 159 -22.39 2.05 -0.88
N ILE A 160 -22.17 1.60 0.35
CA ILE A 160 -21.03 2.02 1.17
C ILE A 160 -19.96 0.94 1.07
N VAL A 161 -18.75 1.31 0.66
CA VAL A 161 -17.60 0.42 0.73
C VAL A 161 -17.14 0.43 2.18
N VAL A 162 -17.26 -0.71 2.88
CA VAL A 162 -16.92 -0.80 4.31
C VAL A 162 -15.55 -1.40 4.54
N ALA A 163 -15.05 -2.20 3.59
CA ALA A 163 -13.72 -2.78 3.69
C ALA A 163 -13.07 -3.02 2.32
N PHE A 164 -11.74 -3.08 2.34
CA PHE A 164 -10.90 -3.57 1.26
C PHE A 164 -10.04 -4.74 1.73
N GLU A 165 -9.83 -5.69 0.84
CA GLU A 165 -8.89 -6.78 1.03
C GLU A 165 -7.98 -6.95 -0.20
N GLY A 166 -6.68 -7.14 0.06
CA GLY A 166 -5.70 -7.33 -0.99
C GLY A 166 -4.28 -7.58 -0.48
N ILE A 167 -3.33 -7.54 -1.41
CA ILE A 167 -1.89 -7.70 -1.17
C ILE A 167 -1.20 -6.34 -1.22
N VAL A 168 -0.41 -6.02 -0.19
CA VAL A 168 0.37 -4.79 -0.13
C VAL A 168 1.57 -4.86 -1.09
N GLU A 169 1.67 -3.86 -1.96
CA GLU A 169 2.90 -3.48 -2.64
C GLU A 169 3.45 -2.21 -1.98
N GLY A 170 4.52 -2.38 -1.22
CA GLY A 170 5.10 -1.36 -0.35
C GLY A 170 5.45 -1.95 1.01
N LYS A 171 5.57 -1.07 2.01
CA LYS A 171 5.76 -1.46 3.41
C LYS A 171 4.44 -1.99 3.98
N VAL A 172 4.47 -3.19 4.56
CA VAL A 172 3.29 -3.79 5.20
C VAL A 172 2.95 -3.00 6.47
N PRO A 173 1.70 -2.53 6.64
CA PRO A 173 1.28 -1.80 7.84
C PRO A 173 1.03 -2.73 9.03
N GLU A 174 0.99 -2.16 10.22
CA GLU A 174 0.61 -2.87 11.46
C GLU A 174 -0.92 -2.87 11.65
N VAL A 175 -1.44 -3.87 12.35
CA VAL A 175 -2.85 -3.92 12.78
C VAL A 175 -3.14 -2.75 13.72
N GLY A 176 -4.31 -2.13 13.57
CA GLY A 176 -4.77 -0.95 14.31
C GLY A 176 -4.31 0.38 13.70
N LYS A 177 -3.44 0.36 12.69
CA LYS A 177 -2.95 1.58 12.04
C LYS A 177 -4.00 2.15 11.08
N THR A 178 -4.25 3.46 11.17
CA THR A 178 -4.92 4.20 10.09
C THR A 178 -3.94 4.39 8.94
N VAL A 179 -4.32 3.95 7.75
CA VAL A 179 -3.47 3.94 6.56
C VAL A 179 -4.04 4.77 5.43
N LYS A 180 -3.17 5.28 4.56
CA LYS A 180 -3.50 5.87 3.26
C LYS A 180 -3.02 4.94 2.15
N PHE A 181 -3.90 4.51 1.26
CA PHE A 181 -3.57 3.52 0.22
C PHE A 181 -4.26 3.81 -1.11
N ILE A 182 -3.71 3.28 -2.21
CA ILE A 182 -4.37 3.34 -3.53
C ILE A 182 -4.67 1.89 -3.99
N PRO A 183 -5.95 1.52 -4.17
CA PRO A 183 -6.29 0.26 -4.82
C PRO A 183 -5.83 0.30 -6.28
N LYS A 184 -5.03 -0.70 -6.71
CA LYS A 184 -4.38 -0.70 -8.03
C LYS A 184 -5.35 -0.59 -9.22
N HIS A 185 -6.58 -1.07 -9.06
CA HIS A 185 -7.62 -1.05 -10.10
C HIS A 185 -8.67 0.06 -9.88
N CYS A 186 -8.41 1.02 -8.97
CA CYS A 186 -9.26 2.20 -8.84
C CYS A 186 -9.11 3.08 -10.10
N MET A 187 -10.20 3.26 -10.84
CA MET A 187 -10.21 4.05 -12.08
C MET A 187 -9.71 5.50 -11.87
N MET A 188 -9.99 6.08 -10.71
CA MET A 188 -9.59 7.45 -10.38
C MET A 188 -8.16 7.54 -9.82
N GLN A 189 -7.54 6.42 -9.45
CA GLN A 189 -6.26 6.40 -8.73
C GLN A 189 -6.24 7.42 -7.57
N LYS A 190 -7.37 7.49 -6.84
CA LYS A 190 -7.55 8.38 -5.70
C LYS A 190 -7.09 7.68 -4.42
N VAL A 191 -6.49 8.41 -3.48
CA VAL A 191 -6.09 7.84 -2.19
C VAL A 191 -7.32 7.56 -1.33
N HIS A 192 -7.33 6.37 -0.72
CA HIS A 192 -8.31 5.93 0.26
C HIS A 192 -7.66 5.94 1.64
N SER A 193 -8.46 6.12 2.68
CA SER A 193 -8.05 5.90 4.07
C SER A 193 -8.87 4.79 4.71
N GLY A 194 -8.33 4.17 5.76
CA GLY A 194 -9.02 3.14 6.54
C GLY A 194 -8.13 2.62 7.67
N VAL A 195 -8.66 1.71 8.48
CA VAL A 195 -7.95 1.08 9.59
C VAL A 195 -7.64 -0.37 9.26
N VAL A 196 -6.38 -0.76 9.40
CA VAL A 196 -5.95 -2.15 9.19
C VAL A 196 -6.42 -3.00 10.37
N VAL A 197 -7.29 -3.99 10.15
CA VAL A 197 -7.80 -4.86 11.22
C VAL A 197 -7.20 -6.27 11.18
N GLN A 198 -6.62 -6.67 10.05
CA GLN A 198 -5.94 -7.95 9.90
C GLN A 198 -4.73 -7.83 8.96
N VAL A 199 -3.64 -8.51 9.32
CA VAL A 199 -2.42 -8.66 8.50
C VAL A 199 -1.96 -10.11 8.53
N GLU A 200 -1.80 -10.73 7.36
CA GLU A 200 -1.26 -12.08 7.19
C GLU A 200 -0.20 -12.07 6.09
N GLY A 201 1.08 -12.02 6.46
CA GLY A 201 2.17 -11.81 5.52
C GLY A 201 2.03 -10.45 4.81
N LYS A 202 1.70 -10.46 3.51
CA LYS A 202 1.41 -9.23 2.74
C LYS A 202 -0.09 -8.99 2.51
N ARG A 203 -0.95 -9.93 2.92
CA ARG A 203 -2.40 -9.78 2.83
C ARG A 203 -2.87 -8.88 3.96
N VAL A 204 -3.71 -7.90 3.62
CA VAL A 204 -4.30 -6.98 4.60
C VAL A 204 -5.80 -6.87 4.39
N TYR A 205 -6.52 -6.73 5.50
CA TYR A 205 -7.94 -6.39 5.53
C TYR A 205 -8.09 -5.03 6.22
N ILE A 206 -8.70 -4.08 5.51
CA ILE A 206 -8.79 -2.67 5.89
C ILE A 206 -10.27 -2.31 5.99
N GLU A 207 -10.70 -1.81 7.14
CA GLU A 207 -12.10 -1.39 7.40
C GLU A 207 -12.21 0.12 7.60
N GLY A 208 -13.44 0.63 7.68
CA GLY A 208 -13.69 2.05 7.96
C GLY A 208 -13.24 2.95 6.82
N ILE A 209 -13.54 2.54 5.59
CA ILE A 209 -13.04 3.17 4.37
C ILE A 209 -13.61 4.58 4.20
N ASP A 210 -12.74 5.55 3.93
CA ASP A 210 -13.10 6.90 3.51
C ASP A 210 -12.28 7.33 2.27
N LEU A 211 -12.89 8.15 1.42
CA LEU A 211 -12.25 8.83 0.29
C LEU A 211 -11.73 10.23 0.68
N LYS A 212 -11.97 10.66 1.91
CA LYS A 212 -11.37 11.83 2.51
C LYS A 212 -10.08 11.40 3.22
N VAL A 213 -9.00 12.04 2.83
CA VAL A 213 -7.67 11.87 3.40
C VAL A 213 -7.27 13.22 3.97
N PHE A 214 -7.47 13.41 5.27
CA PHE A 214 -6.99 14.57 6.02
C PHE A 214 -5.81 14.19 6.93
#